data_AF-A0A2N1UR29-F1
#
_entry.id   AF-A0A2N1UR29-F1
#
_cell.length_a   1.000
_cell.length_b   1.000
_cell.length_c   1.000
_cell.angle_alpha   90.00
_cell.angle_beta   90.00
_cell.angle_gamma   90.00
#
_symmetry.space_group_name_H-M   'P 1'
#
loop_
_entity.id
_entity.type
_entity.pdbx_description
1 polymer ?
#
loop_
_entity_poly.entity_id
_entity_poly.type
_entity_poly.pdbx_seq_one_letter_code
_entity_poly.pdbx_strand_id
1 'polypeptide(L)'
;MSLPLSEIRELFPHSRRQIYLNHAAISPYSTHVVAALDAFIRQRHLDQIENYFFMLPRIAELREQLARFVGGDAAGIGFVPNTSFGLNLLATGLDWRAGDRILLN
;
A
#
# COMPACT_ATOMS: atom_id res chain seq x y z
N MET A 1 0.47 -19.29 13.83
CA MET A 1 -0.57 -19.10 14.87
C MET A 1 -1.16 -17.72 14.66
N SER A 2 -2.47 -17.58 14.54
CA SER A 2 -3.13 -16.27 14.38
C SER A 2 -3.13 -15.51 15.71
N LEU A 3 -2.84 -14.21 15.69
CA LEU A 3 -2.97 -13.35 16.87
C LEU A 3 -4.45 -13.29 17.32
N PRO A 4 -4.73 -13.26 18.63
CA PRO A 4 -6.08 -13.06 19.13
C PRO A 4 -6.58 -11.64 18.78
N LEU A 5 -7.90 -11.48 18.61
CA LEU A 5 -8.51 -10.20 18.22
C LEU A 5 -8.17 -9.07 19.20
N SER A 6 -8.05 -9.38 20.49
CA SER A 6 -7.61 -8.42 21.51
C SER A 6 -6.25 -7.82 21.15
N GLU A 7 -5.25 -8.64 20.83
CA GLU A 7 -3.91 -8.18 20.45
C GLU A 7 -3.91 -7.41 19.13
N ILE A 8 -4.73 -7.82 18.15
CA ILE A 8 -4.86 -7.06 16.88
C ILE A 8 -5.41 -5.66 17.16
N ARG A 9 -6.40 -5.51 18.05
CA ARG A 9 -6.97 -4.19 18.38
C ARG A 9 -5.98 -3.27 19.08
N GLU A 10 -5.01 -3.82 19.80
CA GLU A 10 -3.92 -3.04 20.41
C GLU A 10 -3.06 -2.32 19.36
N LEU A 11 -2.95 -2.88 18.15
CA LEU A 11 -2.26 -2.24 17.02
C LEU A 11 -3.03 -1.04 16.45
N PHE A 12 -4.30 -0.85 16.80
CA PHE A 12 -5.14 0.24 16.32
C PHE A 12 -5.76 1.02 17.50
N PRO A 13 -4.99 1.92 18.14
CA PRO A 13 -5.45 2.69 19.31
C PRO A 13 -6.74 3.48 19.08
N HIS A 14 -7.05 3.80 17.82
CA HIS A 14 -8.31 4.41 17.40
C HIS A 14 -9.54 3.66 17.95
N SER A 15 -9.47 2.32 18.01
CA SER A 15 -10.55 1.46 18.47
C SER A 15 -10.91 1.61 19.95
N ARG A 16 -10.00 2.20 20.76
CA ARG A 16 -10.27 2.53 22.18
C ARG A 16 -10.96 3.89 22.36
N ARG A 17 -10.97 4.73 21.31
CA ARG A 17 -11.53 6.09 21.37
C ARG A 17 -12.98 6.13 20.91
N GLN A 18 -13.33 5.32 19.91
CA GLN A 18 -14.68 5.24 19.36
C GLN A 18 -14.93 3.90 18.66
N ILE A 19 -16.21 3.58 18.49
CA ILE A 19 -16.65 2.51 17.59
C ILE A 19 -16.60 3.07 16.16
N TYR A 20 -15.71 2.53 15.33
CA TYR A 20 -15.53 2.97 13.95
C TYR A 20 -15.97 1.87 12.98
N LEU A 21 -17.07 2.10 12.26
CA LEU A 21 -17.68 1.13 11.34
C LEU A 21 -17.56 1.53 9.86
N ASN A 22 -16.62 2.43 9.53
CA ASN A 22 -16.43 2.94 8.16
C ASN A 22 -15.10 2.46 7.51
N HIS A 23 -14.60 1.30 7.93
CA HIS A 23 -13.33 0.72 7.46
C HIS A 23 -13.28 0.46 5.95
N ALA A 24 -14.45 0.27 5.31
CA ALA A 24 -14.56 0.11 3.87
C ALA A 24 -14.20 1.38 3.09
N ALA A 25 -14.42 2.57 3.68
CA ALA A 25 -14.04 3.84 3.06
C ALA A 25 -12.56 4.19 3.34
N ILE A 26 -12.15 4.15 4.61
CA ILE A 26 -10.77 4.39 5.04
C ILE A 26 -10.53 3.71 6.39
N SER A 27 -9.31 3.23 6.62
CA SER A 27 -8.94 2.60 7.88
C SER A 27 -7.86 3.39 8.61
N PRO A 28 -7.84 3.38 9.96
CA PRO A 28 -6.74 3.95 10.72
C PRO A 28 -5.44 3.18 10.45
N TYR A 29 -4.30 3.88 10.50
CA TYR A 29 -3.00 3.22 10.46
C TYR A 29 -2.76 2.40 11.73
N SER A 30 -2.11 1.25 11.57
CA SER A 30 -1.62 0.48 12.71
C SER A 30 -0.41 1.17 13.33
N THR A 31 -0.09 0.83 14.58
CA THR A 31 1.13 1.29 15.27
C THR A 31 2.40 0.98 14.49
N HIS A 32 2.45 -0.16 13.79
CA HIS A 32 3.58 -0.54 12.94
C HIS A 32 3.73 0.41 11.74
N VAL A 33 2.62 0.78 11.08
CA VAL A 33 2.65 1.72 9.95
C VAL A 33 3.09 3.11 10.42
N VAL A 34 2.55 3.59 11.54
CA VAL A 34 2.96 4.88 12.12
C VAL A 34 4.45 4.90 12.43
N ALA A 35 4.97 3.85 13.09
CA ALA A 35 6.40 3.75 13.41
C ALA A 35 7.29 3.75 12.16
N ALA A 36 6.88 3.06 11.09
CA ALA A 36 7.63 3.02 9.83
C ALA A 36 7.64 4.39 9.12
N LEU A 37 6.50 5.10 9.12
CA LEU A 37 6.40 6.45 8.56
C LEU A 37 7.26 7.45 9.36
N ASP A 38 7.20 7.39 10.69
CA ASP A 38 8.01 8.24 11.57
C ASP A 38 9.50 8.02 11.35
N ALA A 39 9.93 6.75 11.22
CA ALA A 39 11.32 6.42 10.90
C ALA A 39 11.76 7.00 9.54
N PHE A 40 10.92 6.87 8.52
CA PHE A 40 11.20 7.43 7.19
C PHE A 40 11.28 8.97 7.22
N ILE A 41 10.32 9.62 7.87
CA ILE A 41 10.29 11.09 8.00
C ILE A 41 11.52 11.57 8.78
N ARG A 42 11.85 10.92 9.90
CA ARG A 42 13.03 11.24 10.71
C ARG A 42 14.32 11.13 9.90
N GLN A 43 14.49 10.05 9.13
CA GLN A 43 15.64 9.88 8.25
C GLN A 43 15.76 11.05 7.26
N ARG A 44 14.66 11.44 6.62
CA ARG A 44 14.64 12.56 5.66
C ARG A 44 14.80 13.94 6.32
N HIS A 45 14.54 14.04 7.62
CA HIS A 45 14.63 15.28 8.39
C HIS A 45 16.03 15.52 8.98
N LEU A 46 16.67 14.49 9.54
CA LEU A 46 17.90 14.63 10.34
C LEU A 46 19.13 13.94 9.72
N ASP A 47 18.92 12.91 8.92
CA ASP A 47 19.98 11.99 8.51
C ASP A 47 20.18 12.04 6.99
N GLN A 48 20.12 10.88 6.33
CA GLN A 48 20.20 10.78 4.89
C GLN A 48 18.92 11.33 4.22
N ILE A 49 18.97 12.64 3.93
CA ILE A 49 18.31 13.24 2.76
C ILE A 49 18.83 12.47 1.52
N GLU A 50 18.37 12.55 0.27
CA GLU A 50 18.95 11.70 -0.81
C GLU A 50 19.04 10.18 -0.51
N ASN A 51 18.02 9.61 0.15
CA ASN A 51 17.99 8.18 0.48
C ASN A 51 17.53 7.28 -0.69
N TYR A 52 17.45 7.79 -1.92
CA TYR A 52 16.87 7.07 -3.05
C TYR A 52 17.54 5.70 -3.29
N PHE A 53 18.87 5.67 -3.41
CA PHE A 53 19.62 4.43 -3.63
C PHE A 53 19.53 3.46 -2.44
N PHE A 54 19.37 3.98 -1.21
CA PHE A 54 19.14 3.16 -0.02
C PHE A 54 17.73 2.55 0.00
N MET A 55 16.75 3.23 -0.61
CA MET A 55 15.37 2.75 -0.71
C MET A 55 15.19 1.72 -1.83
N LEU A 56 16.02 1.71 -2.87
CA LEU A 56 15.89 0.77 -4.00
C LEU A 56 15.80 -0.70 -3.56
N PRO A 57 16.68 -1.23 -2.66
CA PRO A 57 16.55 -2.60 -2.18
C PRO A 57 15.24 -2.87 -1.45
N ARG A 58 14.75 -1.90 -0.65
CA ARG A 58 13.47 -2.02 0.07
C ARG A 58 12.28 -2.05 -0.89
N ILE A 59 12.34 -1.26 -1.97
CA ILE A 59 11.32 -1.25 -3.03
C ILE A 59 11.30 -2.58 -3.75
N ALA A 60 12.46 -3.17 -4.05
CA ALA A 60 12.55 -4.49 -4.68
C ALA A 60 12.00 -5.59 -3.76
N GLU A 61 12.38 -5.58 -2.48
CA GLU A 61 11.86 -6.52 -1.48
C GLU A 61 10.34 -6.40 -1.33
N LEU A 62 9.80 -5.17 -1.31
CA LEU A 62 8.36 -4.93 -1.24
C LEU A 62 7.63 -5.53 -2.45
N ARG A 63 8.18 -5.40 -3.67
CA ARG A 63 7.57 -6.03 -4.87
C ARG A 63 7.48 -7.55 -4.72
N GLU A 64 8.56 -8.18 -4.25
CA GLU A 64 8.59 -9.62 -4.01
C GLU A 64 7.57 -10.08 -2.97
N GLN A 65 7.45 -9.33 -1.86
CA GLN A 65 6.45 -9.61 -0.82
C GLN A 65 5.02 -9.47 -1.35
N LEU A 66 4.74 -8.41 -2.11
CA LEU A 66 3.42 -8.17 -2.69
C LEU A 66 3.07 -9.20 -3.76
N ALA A 67 4.03 -9.58 -4.61
CA ALA A 67 3.85 -10.63 -5.62
C ALA A 67 3.40 -11.94 -4.97
N ARG A 68 4.08 -12.37 -3.89
CA ARG A 68 3.66 -13.54 -3.11
C ARG A 68 2.27 -13.38 -2.49
N PHE A 69 1.95 -12.19 -1.99
CA PHE A 69 0.64 -11.91 -1.36
C PHE A 69 -0.52 -12.01 -2.36
N VAL A 70 -0.34 -11.51 -3.58
CA VAL A 70 -1.39 -11.54 -4.63
C VAL A 70 -1.34 -12.78 -5.53
N GLY A 71 -0.35 -13.66 -5.32
CA GLY A 71 -0.18 -14.90 -6.12
C GLY A 71 0.37 -14.67 -7.52
N GLY A 72 1.32 -13.75 -7.69
CA GLY A 72 1.95 -13.39 -8.97
C GLY A 72 3.47 -13.27 -8.91
N ASP A 73 4.04 -12.57 -9.89
CA ASP A 73 5.48 -12.29 -10.02
C ASP A 73 5.81 -10.80 -9.78
N ALA A 74 7.01 -10.53 -9.26
CA ALA A 74 7.47 -9.18 -8.93
C ALA A 74 7.51 -8.24 -10.14
N ALA A 75 7.80 -8.76 -11.35
CA ALA A 75 7.78 -7.96 -12.58
C ALA A 75 6.37 -7.45 -12.94
N GLY A 76 5.32 -8.14 -12.45
CA GLY A 76 3.93 -7.73 -12.63
C GLY A 76 3.44 -6.67 -11.62
N ILE A 77 4.26 -6.27 -10.65
CA ILE A 77 3.86 -5.31 -9.61
C ILE A 77 4.24 -3.89 -10.03
N GLY A 78 3.24 -3.03 -10.22
CA GLY A 78 3.40 -1.58 -10.38
C GLY A 78 2.95 -0.81 -9.14
N PHE A 79 3.76 0.14 -8.66
CA PHE A 79 3.37 1.02 -7.56
C PHE A 79 2.65 2.25 -8.09
N VAL A 80 1.43 2.49 -7.59
CA VAL A 80 0.59 3.65 -7.94
C VAL A 80 0.00 4.29 -6.67
N PRO A 81 -0.38 5.58 -6.69
CA PRO A 81 -0.85 6.27 -5.48
C PRO A 81 -2.15 5.72 -4.88
N ASN A 82 -3.07 5.21 -5.71
CA ASN A 82 -4.36 4.68 -5.28
C ASN A 82 -5.03 3.87 -6.40
N THR A 83 -6.15 3.20 -6.07
CA THR A 83 -6.93 2.37 -7.00
C THR A 83 -7.41 3.15 -8.22
N SER A 84 -7.96 4.34 -8.03
CA SER A 84 -8.49 5.16 -9.14
C SER A 84 -7.39 5.55 -10.12
N PHE A 85 -6.21 5.91 -9.63
CA PHE A 85 -5.04 6.19 -10.48
C PHE A 85 -4.63 4.93 -11.26
N GLY A 86 -4.55 3.77 -10.59
CA GLY A 86 -4.21 2.51 -11.25
C GLY A 86 -5.18 2.14 -12.39
N LEU A 87 -6.49 2.29 -12.16
CA LEU A 87 -7.50 2.06 -13.18
C LEU A 87 -7.38 3.03 -14.35
N ASN A 88 -7.15 4.32 -14.07
CA ASN A 88 -6.95 5.32 -15.12
C ASN A 88 -5.68 5.04 -15.92
N LEU A 89 -4.57 4.69 -15.26
CA LEU A 89 -3.32 4.35 -15.93
C LEU A 89 -3.52 3.21 -16.94
N LEU A 90 -4.24 2.16 -16.56
CA LEU A 90 -4.59 1.06 -17.47
C LEU A 90 -5.50 1.54 -18.60
N ALA A 91 -6.58 2.24 -18.28
CA ALA A 91 -7.52 2.73 -19.28
C ALA A 91 -6.86 3.67 -20.30
N THR A 92 -5.91 4.52 -19.90
CA THR A 92 -5.20 5.40 -20.82
C THR A 92 -4.00 4.76 -21.51
N GLY A 93 -3.50 3.64 -20.96
CA GLY A 93 -2.29 2.98 -21.44
C GLY A 93 -2.52 1.89 -22.48
N LEU A 94 -3.77 1.49 -22.73
CA LEU A 94 -4.13 0.52 -23.76
C LEU A 94 -4.17 1.18 -25.15
N ASP A 95 -3.72 0.46 -26.18
CA ASP A 95 -3.80 0.86 -27.59
C ASP A 95 -5.23 0.63 -28.13
N TRP A 96 -6.17 1.48 -27.71
CA TRP A 96 -7.56 1.39 -28.13
C TRP A 96 -7.73 1.58 -29.64
N ARG A 97 -8.57 0.73 -30.22
CA ARG A 97 -8.95 0.81 -31.64
C ARG A 97 -10.45 1.00 -31.77
N ALA A 98 -10.84 1.64 -32.87
CA ALA A 98 -12.25 1.75 -33.21
C ALA A 98 -12.89 0.35 -33.29
N GLY A 99 -13.96 0.14 -32.53
CA GLY A 99 -14.63 -1.16 -32.43
C GLY A 99 -14.32 -1.94 -31.15
N ASP A 100 -13.28 -1.56 -30.39
CA ASP A 100 -13.04 -2.12 -29.06
C ASP A 100 -14.19 -1.82 -28.10
N ARG A 101 -14.37 -2.70 -27.11
CA ARG A 101 -15.49 -2.62 -26.16
C ARG A 101 -14.99 -2.86 -24.75
N ILE A 102 -15.56 -2.10 -23.80
CA ILE A 102 -15.35 -2.31 -22.37
C ILE A 102 -16.55 -3.10 -21.85
N LEU A 103 -16.27 -4.21 -21.17
CA LEU A 103 -17.25 -5.01 -20.46
C LEU A 103 -17.06 -4.76 -18.97
N LEU A 104 -18.15 -4.40 -18.29
CA LEU A 104 -18.21 -4.24 -16.84
C LEU A 104 -19.35 -5.12 -16.33
N ASN A 105 -19.29 -5.52 -15.06
CA ASN A 105 -20.35 -6.27 -14.37
C ASN A 105 -21.51 -5.36 -13.96
#